data_AF-A0A059LC62-F1
#
_entry.id   AF-A0A059LC62-F1
#
_cell.length_a   1.000
_cell.length_b   1.000
_cell.length_c   1.000
_cell.angle_alpha   90.00
_cell.angle_beta   90.00
_cell.angle_gamma   90.00
#
_symmetry.space_group_name_H-M   'P 1'
#
loop_
_entity.id
_entity.type
_entity.pdbx_description
1 polymer ?
#
loop_
_entity_poly.entity_id
_entity_poly.type
_entity_poly.pdbx_seq_one_letter_code
_entity_poly.pdbx_strand_id
1 'polypeptide(L)'
;MDAFFAAVEARDNPSLADRPFAVGGMSMISTANYVARRFGVRSAMPGFIAVKLCPELVFIQPNFDKYAAASAEARKVFAEYDPAFSSWSMDEASLDATEHCRRTGQSGAEVAQAIRDKVRAQTRLTCSVGVAPNRMLAKICSDTNKPDGQFVVPPVRRAVLDFVGGMSVRKVPGIG
;
A
#
# COMPACT_ATOMS: atom_id res chain seq x y z
N MET A 1 0.25 -1.85 2.02
CA MET A 1 1.72 -2.01 1.81
C MET A 1 2.08 -1.44 0.45
N ASP A 2 3.34 -1.05 0.22
CA ASP A 2 3.75 -0.47 -1.07
C ASP A 2 4.33 -1.55 -2.00
N ALA A 3 3.82 -1.62 -3.24
CA ALA A 3 4.22 -2.61 -4.25
C ALA A 3 4.40 -4.05 -3.69
N PHE A 4 3.44 -4.52 -2.87
CA PHE A 4 3.65 -5.59 -1.87
C PHE A 4 4.47 -6.80 -2.33
N PHE A 5 4.03 -7.57 -3.32
CA PHE A 5 4.77 -8.77 -3.75
C PHE A 5 6.17 -8.42 -4.26
N ALA A 6 6.30 -7.35 -5.04
CA ALA A 6 7.61 -6.89 -5.51
C ALA A 6 8.49 -6.45 -4.33
N ALA A 7 7.95 -5.73 -3.36
CA ALA A 7 8.71 -5.32 -2.17
C ALA A 7 9.21 -6.54 -1.36
N VAL A 8 8.40 -7.60 -1.23
CA VAL A 8 8.82 -8.86 -0.59
C VAL A 8 9.97 -9.52 -1.36
N GLU A 9 9.89 -9.59 -2.69
CA GLU A 9 10.99 -10.19 -3.47
C GLU A 9 12.27 -9.34 -3.44
N ALA A 10 12.16 -8.00 -3.47
CA ALA A 10 13.32 -7.12 -3.36
C ALA A 10 13.98 -7.17 -1.97
N ARG A 11 13.18 -7.34 -0.90
CA ARG A 11 13.68 -7.51 0.47
C ARG A 11 14.56 -8.76 0.58
N ASP A 12 14.15 -9.86 -0.05
CA ASP A 12 14.82 -11.15 0.08
C ASP A 12 15.93 -11.36 -0.97
N ASN A 13 15.94 -10.54 -2.03
CA ASN A 13 16.98 -10.54 -3.05
C ASN A 13 17.46 -9.10 -3.35
N PRO A 14 18.54 -8.63 -2.69
CA PRO A 14 19.09 -7.29 -2.88
C PRO A 14 19.50 -6.97 -4.32
N SER A 15 19.79 -7.96 -5.17
CA SER A 15 20.14 -7.73 -6.58
C SER A 15 18.99 -7.14 -7.42
N LEU A 16 17.76 -7.13 -6.87
CA LEU A 16 16.57 -6.57 -7.51
C LEU A 16 16.32 -5.09 -7.15
N ALA A 17 17.06 -4.51 -6.20
CA ALA A 17 16.76 -3.19 -5.64
C ALA A 17 16.68 -2.09 -6.72
N ASP A 18 17.64 -2.06 -7.64
CA ASP A 18 17.77 -1.03 -8.67
C ASP A 18 17.33 -1.49 -10.07
N ARG A 19 16.78 -2.71 -10.18
CA ARG A 19 16.37 -3.29 -11.47
C ARG A 19 14.86 -3.17 -11.66
N PRO A 20 14.37 -2.89 -12.88
CA PRO A 20 12.94 -2.99 -13.16
C PRO A 20 12.53 -4.46 -13.17
N PHE A 21 11.55 -4.81 -12.32
CA PHE A 21 11.00 -6.16 -12.32
C PHE A 21 9.52 -6.19 -11.97
N ALA A 22 8.88 -7.30 -12.34
CA ALA A 22 7.48 -7.57 -12.09
C ALA A 22 7.29 -8.98 -11.54
N VAL A 23 6.35 -9.12 -10.60
CA VAL A 23 5.88 -10.42 -10.13
C VAL A 23 4.75 -10.88 -11.04
N GLY A 24 4.87 -12.08 -11.59
CA GLY A 24 3.97 -12.65 -12.59
C GLY A 24 4.74 -13.24 -13.76
N GLY A 25 4.21 -13.09 -14.97
CA GLY A 25 4.87 -13.60 -16.18
C GLY A 25 4.37 -12.94 -17.47
N MET A 26 4.74 -13.55 -18.60
CA MET A 26 4.40 -13.03 -19.94
C MET A 26 2.90 -12.86 -20.17
N SER A 27 2.07 -13.71 -19.56
CA SER A 27 0.61 -13.62 -19.69
C SER A 27 0.03 -12.48 -18.86
N MET A 28 0.45 -12.31 -17.60
CA MET A 28 -0.13 -11.32 -16.69
C MET A 28 0.85 -10.93 -15.57
N ILE A 29 0.89 -9.63 -15.26
CA ILE A 29 1.61 -9.07 -14.13
C ILE A 29 0.68 -8.88 -12.94
N SER A 30 1.04 -9.43 -11.79
CA SER A 30 0.36 -9.16 -10.51
C SER A 30 0.75 -7.79 -9.97
N THR A 31 2.04 -7.49 -9.89
CA THR A 31 2.55 -6.17 -9.50
C THR A 31 3.95 -5.93 -10.06
N ALA A 32 4.30 -4.66 -10.19
CA ALA A 32 5.62 -4.22 -10.62
C ALA A 32 6.24 -3.30 -9.56
N ASN A 33 7.56 -3.35 -9.41
CA ASN A 33 8.27 -2.44 -8.53
C ASN A 33 8.21 -0.99 -9.04
N TYR A 34 8.52 -0.03 -8.17
CA TYR A 34 8.45 1.39 -8.54
C TYR A 34 9.43 1.77 -9.65
N VAL A 35 10.53 1.05 -9.82
CA VAL A 35 11.47 1.24 -10.95
C VAL A 35 10.78 0.92 -12.28
N ALA A 36 10.17 -0.28 -12.40
CA ALA A 36 9.42 -0.67 -13.60
C ALA A 36 8.21 0.23 -13.88
N ARG A 37 7.53 0.74 -12.83
CA ARG A 37 6.40 1.67 -12.98
C ARG A 37 6.76 2.98 -13.67
N ARG A 38 8.03 3.42 -13.61
CA ARG A 38 8.50 4.62 -14.35
C ARG A 38 8.41 4.44 -15.87
N PHE A 39 8.49 3.20 -16.35
CA PHE A 39 8.32 2.85 -17.76
C PHE A 39 6.86 2.61 -18.16
N GLY A 40 5.91 2.81 -17.23
CA GLY A 40 4.49 2.54 -17.45
C GLY A 40 4.07 1.09 -17.20
N VAL A 41 4.99 0.20 -16.80
CA VAL A 41 4.65 -1.17 -16.40
C VAL A 41 3.80 -1.14 -15.13
N ARG A 42 2.64 -1.80 -15.15
CA ARG A 42 1.68 -1.77 -14.03
C ARG A 42 1.02 -3.13 -13.79
N SER A 43 0.38 -3.28 -12.63
CA SER A 43 -0.48 -4.42 -12.33
C SER A 43 -1.57 -4.59 -13.39
N ALA A 44 -2.00 -5.84 -13.61
CA ALA A 44 -2.99 -6.25 -14.62
C ALA A 44 -2.59 -5.93 -16.07
N MET A 45 -1.31 -5.64 -16.33
CA MET A 45 -0.75 -5.55 -17.68
C MET A 45 -0.22 -6.93 -18.11
N PRO A 46 -0.49 -7.37 -19.36
CA PRO A 46 0.18 -8.54 -19.91
C PRO A 46 1.70 -8.34 -20.00
N GLY A 47 2.47 -9.34 -19.58
CA GLY A 47 3.93 -9.25 -19.57
C GLY A 47 4.54 -9.00 -20.95
N PHE A 48 3.97 -9.57 -22.02
CA PHE A 48 4.45 -9.30 -23.38
C PHE A 48 4.29 -7.83 -23.82
N ILE A 49 3.35 -7.09 -23.24
CA ILE A 49 3.22 -5.63 -23.43
C ILE A 49 4.28 -4.91 -22.60
N ALA A 50 4.44 -5.33 -21.34
CA ALA A 50 5.39 -4.73 -20.42
C ALA A 50 6.84 -4.81 -20.93
N VAL A 51 7.25 -5.91 -21.55
CA VAL A 51 8.58 -6.06 -22.16
C VAL A 51 8.80 -5.08 -23.32
N LYS A 52 7.75 -4.69 -24.05
CA LYS A 52 7.87 -3.65 -25.08
C LYS A 52 8.11 -2.26 -24.47
N LEU A 53 7.58 -2.00 -23.28
CA LEU A 53 7.80 -0.75 -22.54
C LEU A 53 9.16 -0.73 -21.83
N CYS A 54 9.61 -1.89 -21.35
CA CYS A 54 10.84 -2.06 -20.58
C CYS A 54 11.52 -3.37 -21.00
N PRO A 55 12.40 -3.37 -22.03
CA PRO A 55 13.04 -4.58 -22.55
C PRO A 55 13.91 -5.32 -21.52
N GLU A 56 14.42 -4.60 -20.53
CA GLU A 56 15.24 -5.09 -19.42
C GLU A 56 14.41 -5.61 -18.22
N LEU A 57 13.08 -5.67 -18.34
CA LEU A 57 12.17 -6.10 -17.29
C LEU A 57 12.41 -7.57 -16.91
N VAL A 58 12.64 -7.81 -15.62
CA VAL A 58 12.75 -9.16 -15.08
C VAL A 58 11.40 -9.65 -14.56
N PHE A 59 11.04 -10.89 -14.87
CA PHE A 59 9.86 -11.54 -14.27
C PHE A 59 10.28 -12.43 -13.10
N ILE A 60 9.58 -12.28 -11.99
CA ILE A 60 9.72 -13.13 -10.80
C ILE A 60 8.42 -13.93 -10.63
N GLN A 61 8.54 -15.24 -10.44
CA GLN A 61 7.39 -16.09 -10.17
C GLN A 61 6.80 -15.77 -8.78
N PRO A 62 5.46 -15.71 -8.64
CA PRO A 62 4.83 -15.39 -7.38
C PRO A 62 5.08 -16.50 -6.35
N ASN A 63 5.44 -16.11 -5.13
CA ASN A 63 5.56 -16.99 -3.97
C ASN A 63 4.54 -16.59 -2.89
N PHE A 64 3.36 -17.21 -2.94
CA PHE A 64 2.24 -16.86 -2.07
C PHE A 64 2.49 -17.16 -0.59
N ASP A 65 3.30 -18.18 -0.27
CA ASP A 65 3.63 -18.50 1.12
C ASP A 65 4.44 -17.37 1.76
N LYS A 66 5.44 -16.83 1.04
CA LYS A 66 6.21 -15.65 1.48
C LYS A 66 5.31 -14.44 1.68
N TYR A 67 4.36 -14.22 0.77
CA TYR A 67 3.45 -13.08 0.85
C TYR A 67 2.45 -13.21 2.01
N ALA A 68 1.93 -14.41 2.25
CA ALA A 68 1.06 -14.70 3.38
C ALA A 68 1.78 -14.49 4.72
N ALA A 69 3.04 -14.95 4.83
CA ALA A 69 3.85 -14.74 6.03
C ALA A 69 4.10 -13.24 6.31
N ALA A 70 4.52 -12.47 5.31
CA ALA A 70 4.74 -11.02 5.45
C ALA A 70 3.44 -10.26 5.78
N SER A 71 2.32 -10.69 5.20
CA SER A 71 0.99 -10.15 5.51
C SER A 71 0.59 -10.42 6.96
N ALA A 72 0.82 -11.64 7.45
CA ALA A 72 0.56 -12.01 8.84
C ALA A 72 1.39 -11.18 9.83
N GLU A 73 2.67 -10.90 9.53
CA GLU A 73 3.51 -10.01 10.33
C GLU A 73 2.95 -8.58 10.38
N ALA A 74 2.61 -7.99 9.23
CA ALA A 74 2.02 -6.65 9.20
C ALA A 74 0.67 -6.58 9.96
N ARG A 75 -0.14 -7.63 9.86
CA ARG A 75 -1.43 -7.73 10.57
C ARG A 75 -1.28 -7.79 12.09
N LYS A 76 -0.18 -8.36 12.62
CA LYS A 76 0.12 -8.31 14.06
C LYS A 76 0.28 -6.86 14.52
N VAL A 77 0.98 -6.03 13.74
CA VAL A 77 1.10 -4.59 14.02
C VAL A 77 -0.27 -3.93 14.01
N PHE A 78 -1.10 -4.20 13.01
CA PHE A 78 -2.43 -3.59 12.90
C PHE A 78 -3.33 -3.92 14.11
N ALA A 79 -3.30 -5.17 14.58
CA ALA A 79 -4.08 -5.62 15.73
C ALA A 79 -3.73 -4.89 17.04
N GLU A 80 -2.53 -4.30 17.16
CA GLU A 80 -2.16 -3.49 18.33
C GLU A 80 -2.94 -2.17 18.42
N TYR A 81 -3.41 -1.65 17.27
CA TYR A 81 -4.12 -0.36 17.18
C TYR A 81 -5.63 -0.54 17.06
N ASP A 82 -6.07 -1.63 16.41
CA ASP A 82 -7.48 -2.02 16.30
C ASP A 82 -7.58 -3.55 16.23
N PRO A 83 -7.97 -4.25 17.31
CA PRO A 83 -8.14 -5.71 17.30
C PRO A 83 -9.24 -6.20 16.35
N ALA A 84 -10.18 -5.34 15.96
CA ALA A 84 -11.32 -5.65 15.10
C ALA A 84 -11.14 -5.10 13.66
N PHE A 85 -9.88 -4.83 13.26
CA PHE A 85 -9.59 -4.29 11.94
C PHE A 85 -10.14 -5.17 10.81
N SER A 86 -10.50 -4.53 9.70
CA SER A 86 -10.99 -5.22 8.52
C SER A 86 -9.89 -5.32 7.47
N SER A 87 -9.62 -6.51 6.93
CA SER A 87 -8.64 -6.74 5.87
C SER A 87 -9.32 -7.21 4.60
N TRP A 88 -9.01 -6.55 3.49
CA TRP A 88 -9.61 -6.83 2.17
C TRP A 88 -8.70 -7.67 1.27
N SER A 89 -7.39 -7.58 1.49
CA SER A 89 -6.35 -8.29 0.74
C SER A 89 -5.20 -8.67 1.68
N MET A 90 -4.14 -9.26 1.13
CA MET A 90 -2.92 -9.51 1.91
C MET A 90 -2.21 -8.21 2.34
N ASP A 91 -2.40 -7.12 1.62
CA ASP A 91 -1.62 -5.88 1.78
C ASP A 91 -2.43 -4.65 2.17
N GLU A 92 -3.76 -4.79 2.31
CA GLU A 92 -4.67 -3.71 2.70
C GLU A 92 -5.51 -4.06 3.93
N ALA A 93 -5.64 -3.07 4.81
CA ALA A 93 -6.46 -3.12 6.01
C ALA A 93 -7.07 -1.74 6.31
N SER A 94 -8.24 -1.74 6.96
CA SER A 94 -8.91 -0.57 7.51
C SER A 94 -9.04 -0.74 9.01
N LEU A 95 -8.55 0.25 9.75
CA LEU A 95 -8.53 0.25 11.21
C LEU A 95 -9.40 1.41 11.73
N ASP A 96 -10.11 1.18 12.82
CA ASP A 96 -10.71 2.22 13.65
C ASP A 96 -9.79 2.52 14.84
N ALA A 97 -8.92 3.52 14.69
CA ALA A 97 -7.98 3.93 15.72
C ALA A 97 -8.58 4.85 16.80
N THR A 98 -9.90 5.06 16.81
CA THR A 98 -10.55 6.07 17.67
C THR A 98 -10.27 5.84 19.16
N GLU A 99 -10.48 4.62 19.66
CA GLU A 99 -10.22 4.30 21.07
C GLU A 99 -8.73 4.37 21.43
N HIS A 100 -7.86 3.93 20.51
CA HIS A 100 -6.40 4.02 20.70
C HIS A 100 -5.94 5.47 20.83
N CYS A 101 -6.42 6.36 19.94
CA CYS A 101 -6.13 7.80 20.00
C CYS A 101 -6.62 8.41 21.32
N ARG A 102 -7.84 8.09 21.78
CA ARG A 102 -8.36 8.62 23.05
C ARG A 102 -7.52 8.17 24.25
N ARG A 103 -7.12 6.90 24.30
CA ARG A 103 -6.35 6.33 25.41
C ARG A 103 -4.93 6.89 25.50
N THR A 104 -4.30 7.16 24.34
CA THR A 104 -2.90 7.56 24.26
C THR A 104 -2.69 9.06 24.12
N GLY A 105 -3.75 9.81 23.77
CA GLY A 105 -3.66 11.22 23.41
C GLY A 105 -3.03 11.47 22.04
N GLN A 106 -2.69 10.42 21.28
CA GLN A 106 -2.10 10.55 19.96
C GLN A 106 -3.12 11.02 18.93
N SER A 107 -2.68 11.88 18.01
CA SER A 107 -3.41 12.20 16.79
C SER A 107 -3.40 11.03 15.81
N GLY A 108 -4.36 11.01 14.89
CA GLY A 108 -4.38 10.00 13.82
C GLY A 108 -3.12 10.03 12.94
N ALA A 109 -2.49 11.20 12.79
CA ALA A 109 -1.22 11.34 12.07
C ALA A 109 -0.06 10.63 12.79
N GLU A 110 0.03 10.78 14.11
CA GLU A 110 1.04 10.10 14.94
C GLU A 110 0.81 8.60 14.97
N VAL A 111 -0.44 8.14 15.05
CA VAL A 111 -0.77 6.72 14.96
C VAL A 111 -0.38 6.14 13.60
N ALA A 112 -0.69 6.85 12.50
CA ALA A 112 -0.29 6.42 11.16
C ALA A 112 1.23 6.31 11.01
N GLN A 113 1.98 7.27 11.54
CA GLN A 113 3.44 7.24 11.53
C GLN A 113 3.97 6.06 12.35
N ALA A 114 3.44 5.85 13.56
CA ALA A 114 3.82 4.73 14.41
C ALA A 114 3.54 3.36 13.76
N ILE A 115 2.41 3.20 13.08
CA ILE A 115 2.10 1.99 12.31
C ILE A 115 3.15 1.77 11.22
N ARG A 116 3.48 2.81 10.43
CA ARG A 116 4.47 2.72 9.35
C ARG A 116 5.85 2.33 9.87
N ASP A 117 6.28 2.94 10.97
CA ASP A 117 7.58 2.66 11.59
C ASP A 117 7.64 1.23 12.13
N LYS A 118 6.60 0.75 12.82
CA LYS A 118 6.53 -0.63 13.31
C LYS A 118 6.47 -1.65 12.18
N VAL A 119 5.68 -1.41 11.13
CA VAL A 119 5.63 -2.29 9.96
C VAL A 119 7.00 -2.38 9.31
N ARG A 120 7.70 -1.24 9.12
CA ARG A 120 9.06 -1.21 8.59
C ARG A 120 10.04 -1.97 9.48
N ALA A 121 10.00 -1.76 10.80
CA ALA A 121 10.88 -2.44 11.74
C ALA A 121 10.68 -3.96 11.76
N GLN A 122 9.43 -4.44 11.71
CA GLN A 122 9.11 -5.86 11.81
C GLN A 122 9.27 -6.61 10.48
N THR A 123 8.86 -6.00 9.37
CA THR A 123 8.77 -6.71 8.08
C THR A 123 9.90 -6.35 7.11
N ARG A 124 10.63 -5.25 7.37
CA ARG A 124 11.54 -4.56 6.42
C ARG A 124 10.85 -4.09 5.13
N LEU A 125 9.53 -3.91 5.17
CA LEU A 125 8.71 -3.41 4.07
C LEU A 125 8.10 -2.05 4.45
N THR A 126 7.75 -1.25 3.45
CA THR A 126 7.08 0.04 3.67
C THR A 126 5.57 -0.10 3.46
N CYS A 127 4.82 0.79 4.10
CA CYS A 127 3.41 0.97 3.82
C CYS A 127 3.03 2.44 3.77
N SER A 128 2.04 2.74 2.95
CA SER A 128 1.38 4.05 2.94
C SER A 128 0.05 4.00 3.68
N VAL A 129 -0.25 5.05 4.44
CA VAL A 129 -1.41 5.10 5.35
C VAL A 129 -2.26 6.33 5.08
N GLY A 130 -3.57 6.14 4.97
CA GLY A 130 -4.54 7.22 4.84
C GLY A 130 -5.35 7.37 6.12
N VAL A 131 -5.47 8.60 6.61
CA VAL A 131 -6.25 8.91 7.82
C VAL A 131 -7.38 9.84 7.44
N ALA A 132 -8.62 9.43 7.72
CA ALA A 132 -9.79 10.25 7.42
C ALA A 132 -11.00 9.86 8.30
N PRO A 133 -12.08 10.64 8.30
CA PRO A 133 -13.25 10.39 9.15
C PRO A 133 -14.09 9.15 8.76
N ASN A 134 -13.80 8.51 7.63
CA ASN A 134 -14.47 7.28 7.20
C ASN A 134 -13.55 6.45 6.28
N ARG A 135 -13.88 5.16 6.12
CA ARG A 135 -13.08 4.19 5.34
C ARG A 135 -12.90 4.59 3.88
N MET A 136 -13.93 5.14 3.22
CA MET A 136 -13.86 5.54 1.81
C MET A 136 -12.80 6.62 1.62
N LEU A 137 -12.86 7.70 2.41
CA LEU A 137 -11.87 8.78 2.35
C LEU A 137 -10.48 8.28 2.74
N ALA A 138 -10.38 7.43 3.76
CA ALA A 138 -9.10 6.88 4.21
C ALA A 138 -8.43 6.04 3.11
N LYS A 139 -9.20 5.25 2.35
CA LYS A 139 -8.69 4.48 1.21
C LYS A 139 -8.16 5.37 0.09
N ILE A 140 -8.80 6.51 -0.17
CA ILE A 140 -8.32 7.49 -1.15
C ILE A 140 -7.04 8.16 -0.64
N CYS A 141 -7.01 8.54 0.64
CA CYS A 141 -5.84 9.17 1.27
C CYS A 141 -4.61 8.26 1.21
N SER A 142 -4.78 6.96 1.43
CA SER A 142 -3.66 6.00 1.46
C SER A 142 -2.95 5.86 0.11
N ASP A 143 -3.59 6.23 -1.01
CA ASP A 143 -2.99 6.25 -2.34
C ASP A 143 -2.35 7.59 -2.72
N THR A 144 -2.63 8.67 -1.98
CA THR A 144 -2.24 10.05 -2.38
C THR A 144 -0.73 10.28 -2.31
N ASN A 145 -0.08 9.79 -1.24
CA ASN A 145 1.35 9.96 -0.99
C ASN A 145 2.13 8.63 -1.13
N LYS A 146 1.67 7.70 -1.96
CA LYS A 146 2.41 6.46 -2.24
C LYS A 146 3.68 6.74 -3.05
N PRO A 147 4.79 5.99 -2.82
CA PRO A 147 5.04 5.04 -1.73
C PRO A 147 5.53 5.67 -0.43
N ASP A 148 5.52 4.87 0.65
CA ASP A 148 6.07 5.19 1.97
C ASP A 148 5.66 6.57 2.51
N GLY A 149 4.38 6.89 2.37
CA GLY A 149 3.85 8.17 2.80
C GLY A 149 2.54 8.03 3.56
N GLN A 150 2.09 9.13 4.12
CA GLN A 150 0.76 9.22 4.70
C GLN A 150 0.07 10.50 4.29
N PHE A 151 -1.26 10.46 4.28
CA PHE A 151 -2.10 11.63 4.02
C PHE A 151 -3.24 11.66 5.03
N VAL A 152 -3.51 12.85 5.57
CA VAL A 152 -4.51 13.04 6.62
C VAL A 152 -5.55 14.04 6.15
N VAL A 153 -6.82 13.64 6.18
CA VAL A 153 -7.95 14.56 6.07
C VAL A 153 -8.48 14.80 7.48
N PRO A 154 -8.36 16.02 8.02
CA PRO A 154 -8.89 16.36 9.33
C PRO A 154 -10.40 16.08 9.43
N PRO A 155 -10.93 15.74 10.62
CA PRO A 155 -12.35 15.51 10.85
C PRO A 155 -13.17 16.82 10.92
N VAL A 156 -12.90 17.74 9.99
CA VAL A 156 -13.56 19.03 9.84
C VAL A 156 -14.27 19.05 8.50
N ARG A 157 -15.57 19.37 8.51
CA ARG A 157 -16.42 19.37 7.30
C ARG A 157 -15.79 20.13 6.13
N ARG A 158 -15.20 21.30 6.40
CA ARG A 158 -14.58 22.12 5.37
C ARG A 158 -13.40 21.41 4.72
N ALA A 159 -12.50 20.80 5.50
CA ALA A 159 -11.37 20.04 4.99
C ALA A 159 -11.81 18.83 4.14
N VAL A 160 -12.90 18.15 4.54
CA VAL A 160 -13.49 17.06 3.75
C VAL A 160 -14.02 17.58 2.41
N LEU A 161 -14.74 18.69 2.40
CA LEU A 161 -15.28 19.28 1.17
C LEU A 161 -14.17 19.74 0.23
N ASP A 162 -13.13 20.39 0.76
CA ASP A 162 -11.99 20.85 -0.04
C ASP A 162 -11.20 19.66 -0.64
N PHE A 163 -11.03 18.57 0.13
CA PHE A 163 -10.40 17.34 -0.36
C PHE A 163 -11.20 16.66 -1.47
N VAL A 164 -12.51 16.53 -1.30
CA VAL A 164 -13.38 15.85 -2.28
C VAL A 164 -13.65 16.72 -3.51
N GLY A 165 -13.74 18.04 -3.36
CA GLY A 165 -14.14 18.97 -4.43
C GLY A 165 -13.21 18.99 -5.65
N GLY A 166 -11.92 18.73 -5.46
CA GLY A 166 -10.92 18.67 -6.55
C GLY A 166 -10.64 17.27 -7.09
N MET A 167 -11.32 16.23 -6.59
CA MET A 167 -10.95 14.84 -6.84
C MET A 167 -11.68 14.25 -8.05
N SER A 168 -10.94 13.52 -8.90
CA SER A 168 -11.55 12.69 -9.95
C SER A 168 -12.40 11.57 -9.34
N VAL A 169 -13.62 11.38 -9.87
CA VAL A 169 -14.52 10.29 -9.47
C VAL A 169 -13.91 8.90 -9.61
N ARG A 170 -12.96 8.71 -10.54
CA ARG A 170 -12.23 7.43 -10.74
C ARG A 170 -11.38 7.03 -9.53
N LYS A 171 -11.12 7.94 -8.59
CA LYS A 171 -10.40 7.62 -7.34
C LYS A 171 -11.32 6.99 -6.28
N VAL A 172 -12.63 7.08 -6.43
CA VAL A 172 -13.60 6.54 -5.47
C VAL A 172 -13.67 5.02 -5.63
N PRO A 173 -13.45 4.22 -4.56
CA PRO A 173 -13.59 2.77 -4.62
C PRO A 173 -14.99 2.37 -5.11
N GLY A 174 -15.05 1.50 -6.11
CA GLY A 174 -16.29 1.04 -6.74
C GLY A 174 -16.60 1.72 -8.09
N ILE A 175 -15.83 2.74 -8.50
CA ILE A 175 -15.95 3.38 -9.82
C ILE A 175 -14.75 2.97 -10.68
N GLY A 176 -14.91 1.92 -11.49
CA GLY A 176 -13.98 1.54 -12.58
C GLY A 176 -14.07 2.50 -13.74
#